data_AF-H0SDQ5-F1
#
_entry.id   AF-H0SDQ5-F1
#
_cell.length_a   1.000
_cell.length_b   1.000
_cell.length_c   1.000
_cell.angle_alpha   90.00
_cell.angle_beta   90.00
_cell.angle_gamma   90.00
#
_symmetry.space_group_name_H-M   'P 1'
#
loop_
_entity.id
_entity.type
_entity.pdbx_description
1 polymer ?
#
loop_
_entity_poly.entity_id
_entity_poly.type
_entity_poly.pdbx_seq_one_letter_code
_entity_poly.pdbx_strand_id
1 'polypeptide(L)'
;MKKLDVQSDGTVFGYTREKSKSHPPGGRTYKSLNYHRQSKLKPGKTIWSKNLSLEDEASLFDSSDFCGWLSVRGDLWWVGFNAGVVVGVRGERVAFFPRCDNHPGPWHGYPVAPSDDESYEIPEDVIRIWEADKTVDNLTAKRMRRGKI
;
A
#
# COMPACT_ATOMS: atom_id res chain seq x y z
N MET A 1 -12.92 14.56 -12.35
CA MET A 1 -12.17 13.28 -12.30
C MET A 1 -12.77 12.46 -11.16
N LYS A 2 -13.27 11.24 -11.42
CA LYS A 2 -14.08 10.49 -10.45
C LYS A 2 -13.20 9.97 -9.30
N LYS A 3 -13.52 10.44 -8.10
CA LYS A 3 -12.98 9.99 -6.80
C LYS A 3 -13.38 8.52 -6.59
N LEU A 4 -12.53 7.75 -5.92
CA LEU A 4 -12.80 6.37 -5.50
C LEU A 4 -14.22 6.26 -4.92
N ASP A 5 -15.06 5.40 -5.49
CA ASP A 5 -16.49 5.30 -5.17
C ASP A 5 -16.78 3.93 -4.56
N VAL A 6 -17.61 3.88 -3.51
CA VAL A 6 -18.00 2.62 -2.86
C VAL A 6 -19.08 1.96 -3.71
N GLN A 7 -18.78 0.78 -4.25
CA GLN A 7 -19.72 -0.02 -5.02
C GLN A 7 -20.79 -0.64 -4.10
N SER A 8 -21.91 -1.06 -4.68
CA SER A 8 -23.05 -1.65 -3.95
C SER A 8 -22.71 -2.94 -3.19
N ASP A 9 -21.61 -3.61 -3.53
CA ASP A 9 -21.10 -4.79 -2.83
C ASP A 9 -20.15 -4.46 -1.66
N GLY A 10 -19.99 -3.17 -1.33
CA GLY A 10 -19.09 -2.67 -0.30
C GLY A 10 -17.63 -2.56 -0.76
N THR A 11 -17.33 -2.77 -2.04
CA THR A 11 -15.97 -2.64 -2.56
C THR A 11 -15.69 -1.23 -3.04
N VAL A 12 -14.55 -0.62 -2.67
CA VAL A 12 -14.12 0.65 -3.26
C VAL A 12 -13.55 0.41 -4.65
N PHE A 13 -14.05 1.11 -5.66
CA PHE A 13 -13.52 1.10 -7.02
C PHE A 13 -13.44 2.50 -7.62
N GLY A 14 -12.30 2.83 -8.21
CA GLY A 14 -12.11 4.10 -8.90
C GLY A 14 -10.66 4.38 -9.21
N TYR A 15 -10.39 5.60 -9.68
CA TYR A 15 -9.07 6.05 -10.11
C TYR A 15 -8.41 6.88 -9.02
N THR A 16 -7.09 6.72 -8.88
CA THR A 16 -6.23 7.61 -8.09
C THR A 16 -6.03 8.95 -8.79
N ARG A 17 -5.39 9.89 -8.10
CA ARG A 17 -5.00 11.20 -8.63
C ARG A 17 -4.01 11.03 -9.78
N GLU A 18 -4.21 11.80 -10.84
CA GLU A 18 -3.26 11.93 -11.94
C GLU A 18 -2.12 12.89 -11.55
N LYS A 19 -0.87 12.47 -11.80
CA LYS A 19 0.27 13.38 -11.93
C LYS A 19 0.29 13.85 -13.39
N SER A 20 0.28 15.15 -13.65
CA SER A 20 0.30 15.66 -15.03
C SER A 20 1.52 15.10 -15.79
N LYS A 21 1.27 14.32 -16.84
CA LYS A 21 2.21 13.84 -17.88
C LYS A 21 3.60 13.34 -17.42
N SER A 22 3.77 12.89 -16.17
CA SER A 22 5.05 12.38 -15.66
C SER A 22 4.99 10.86 -15.45
N HIS A 23 6.11 10.18 -15.71
CA HIS A 23 6.27 8.75 -15.46
C HIS A 23 6.75 8.50 -14.03
N PRO A 24 6.22 7.50 -13.31
CA PRO A 24 5.14 6.61 -13.72
C PRO A 24 3.78 7.34 -13.75
N PRO A 25 2.91 7.05 -14.74
CA PRO A 25 1.60 7.71 -14.84
C PRO A 25 0.78 7.30 -13.62
N GLY A 26 0.29 8.29 -12.84
CA GLY A 26 -0.74 8.05 -11.82
C GLY A 26 -2.09 7.71 -12.47
N GLY A 27 -3.17 7.69 -11.69
CA GLY A 27 -4.51 7.37 -12.20
C GLY A 27 -4.75 5.87 -12.36
N ARG A 28 -4.12 5.03 -11.52
CA ARG A 28 -4.38 3.58 -11.46
C ARG A 28 -5.74 3.29 -10.82
N THR A 29 -6.35 2.17 -11.19
CA THR A 29 -7.61 1.71 -10.57
C THR A 29 -7.38 0.83 -9.36
N TYR A 30 -8.17 1.01 -8.30
CA TYR A 30 -8.10 0.21 -7.07
C TYR A 30 -9.36 -0.62 -6.83
N LYS A 31 -9.22 -1.78 -6.16
CA LYS A 31 -10.31 -2.62 -5.65
C LYS A 31 -9.89 -3.29 -4.34
N SER A 32 -10.61 -2.99 -3.26
CA SER A 32 -10.42 -3.68 -1.97
C SER A 32 -10.83 -5.16 -2.07
N LEU A 33 -10.15 -6.05 -1.35
CA LEU A 33 -10.47 -7.48 -1.33
C LEU A 33 -10.99 -7.92 0.03
N ASN A 34 -12.18 -8.52 0.04
CA ASN A 34 -12.89 -8.91 1.27
C ASN A 34 -12.09 -9.84 2.18
N TYR A 35 -11.22 -10.71 1.64
CA TYR A 35 -10.42 -11.61 2.46
C TYR A 35 -9.25 -10.94 3.19
N HIS A 36 -8.89 -9.70 2.83
CA HIS A 36 -8.00 -8.85 3.63
C HIS A 36 -8.78 -7.95 4.61
N ARG A 37 -10.12 -8.03 4.60
CA ARG A 37 -11.01 -7.34 5.55
C ARG A 37 -11.64 -8.27 6.57
N GLN A 38 -11.75 -9.56 6.25
CA GLN A 38 -12.41 -10.55 7.09
C GLN A 38 -11.49 -11.75 7.32
N SER A 39 -10.96 -11.88 8.54
CA SER A 39 -10.05 -12.97 8.92
C SER A 39 -10.64 -14.37 8.75
N LYS A 40 -11.98 -14.50 8.77
CA LYS A 40 -12.68 -15.78 8.62
C LYS A 40 -12.69 -16.31 7.19
N LEU A 41 -12.52 -15.46 6.17
CA LEU A 41 -12.64 -15.87 4.77
C LEU A 41 -11.41 -16.65 4.29
N LYS A 42 -10.21 -16.29 4.75
CA LYS A 42 -8.96 -16.97 4.36
C LYS A 42 -7.94 -16.92 5.49
N PRO A 43 -7.85 -17.98 6.33
CA PRO A 43 -6.86 -18.07 7.40
C PRO A 43 -5.43 -17.87 6.89
N GLY A 44 -4.59 -17.23 7.71
CA GLY A 44 -3.18 -16.96 7.37
C GLY A 44 -2.95 -15.78 6.44
N LYS A 45 -4.00 -15.06 5.99
CA LYS A 45 -3.83 -13.78 5.30
C LYS A 45 -3.66 -12.64 6.29
N THR A 46 -2.85 -11.66 5.92
CA THR A 46 -2.75 -10.39 6.63
C THR A 46 -4.07 -9.63 6.48
N ILE A 47 -4.49 -8.93 7.53
CA ILE A 47 -5.81 -8.30 7.61
C ILE A 47 -5.63 -6.83 7.93
N TRP A 48 -6.31 -5.96 7.19
CA TRP A 48 -6.36 -4.53 7.48
C TRP A 48 -6.87 -4.28 8.89
N SER A 49 -6.28 -3.29 9.56
CA SER A 49 -6.73 -2.82 10.86
C SER A 49 -8.21 -2.45 10.82
N LYS A 50 -8.97 -2.80 11.88
CA LYS A 50 -10.38 -2.44 12.00
C LYS A 50 -10.60 -0.92 12.08
N ASN A 51 -9.57 -0.18 12.47
CA ASN A 51 -9.59 1.29 12.55
C ASN A 51 -9.34 1.95 11.20
N LEU A 52 -9.02 1.16 10.17
CA LEU A 52 -8.73 1.64 8.82
C LEU A 52 -9.95 1.36 7.95
N SER A 53 -10.70 2.40 7.60
CA SER A 53 -11.91 2.26 6.77
C SER A 53 -11.57 1.82 5.34
N LEU A 54 -12.57 1.48 4.54
CA LEU A 54 -12.38 1.21 3.12
C LEU A 54 -11.84 2.44 2.37
N GLU A 55 -12.29 3.63 2.76
CA GLU A 55 -11.81 4.90 2.21
C GLU A 55 -10.35 5.15 2.57
N ASP A 56 -9.94 4.81 3.80
CA ASP A 56 -8.54 4.94 4.22
C ASP A 56 -7.64 4.03 3.40
N GLU A 57 -8.00 2.75 3.23
CA GLU A 57 -7.23 1.78 2.41
C GLU A 57 -7.04 2.30 0.99
N ALA A 58 -8.11 2.81 0.39
CA ALA A 58 -8.07 3.35 -0.96
C ALA A 58 -7.22 4.65 -1.02
N SER A 59 -7.23 5.45 0.05
CA SER A 59 -6.39 6.65 0.20
C SER A 59 -4.91 6.31 0.37
N LEU A 60 -4.57 5.18 1.00
CA LEU A 60 -3.19 4.68 1.07
C LEU A 60 -2.68 4.33 -0.33
N PHE A 61 -3.49 3.60 -1.12
CA PHE A 61 -3.14 3.27 -2.49
C PHE A 61 -2.96 4.54 -3.34
N ASP A 62 -3.92 5.46 -3.26
CA ASP A 62 -3.86 6.75 -3.97
C ASP A 62 -2.62 7.57 -3.61
N SER A 63 -2.22 7.58 -2.33
CA SER A 63 -1.00 8.26 -1.90
C SER A 63 0.26 7.60 -2.50
N SER A 64 0.31 6.27 -2.49
CA SER A 64 1.44 5.50 -3.06
C SER A 64 1.58 5.78 -4.56
N ASP A 65 0.45 5.75 -5.26
CA ASP A 65 0.39 5.99 -6.69
C ASP A 65 0.77 7.42 -7.05
N PHE A 66 0.19 8.40 -6.34
CA PHE A 66 0.44 9.82 -6.58
C PHE A 66 1.88 10.22 -6.27
N CYS A 67 2.43 9.73 -5.14
CA CYS A 67 3.81 10.01 -4.77
C CYS A 67 4.82 9.24 -5.64
N GLY A 68 4.39 8.15 -6.26
CA GLY A 68 5.25 7.29 -7.07
C GLY A 68 6.13 6.40 -6.21
N TRP A 69 5.59 5.86 -5.12
CA TRP A 69 6.24 4.90 -4.21
C TRP A 69 6.28 3.51 -4.85
N LEU A 70 6.84 3.47 -6.05
CA LEU A 70 6.87 2.34 -6.97
C LEU A 70 8.27 1.74 -6.94
N SER A 71 8.34 0.44 -6.68
CA SER A 71 9.57 -0.33 -6.83
C SER A 71 9.93 -0.54 -8.30
N VAL A 72 11.18 -0.89 -8.58
CA VAL A 72 11.67 -1.31 -9.91
C VAL A 72 10.92 -2.52 -10.47
N ARG A 73 10.34 -3.36 -9.61
CA ARG A 73 9.49 -4.49 -10.02
C ARG A 73 8.09 -4.04 -10.44
N GLY A 74 7.76 -2.78 -10.17
CA GLY A 74 6.49 -2.17 -10.46
C GLY A 74 5.46 -2.38 -9.37
N ASP A 75 5.82 -2.87 -8.19
CA ASP A 75 4.92 -2.93 -7.04
C ASP A 75 4.86 -1.58 -6.32
N LEU A 76 3.68 -1.20 -5.83
CA LEU A 76 3.48 0.01 -5.04
C LEU A 76 3.54 -0.32 -3.54
N TRP A 77 4.08 0.61 -2.77
CA TRP A 77 4.28 0.48 -1.33
C TRP A 77 3.77 1.73 -0.62
N TRP A 78 3.22 1.55 0.57
CA TRP A 78 2.79 2.65 1.43
C TRP A 78 3.39 2.54 2.82
N VAL A 79 3.79 3.68 3.36
CA VAL A 79 4.09 3.84 4.78
C VAL A 79 3.56 5.19 5.26
N GLY A 80 3.08 5.23 6.51
CA GLY A 80 2.77 6.50 7.17
C GLY A 80 4.03 7.25 7.57
N PHE A 81 3.92 8.52 7.92
CA PHE A 81 5.06 9.32 8.37
C PHE A 81 5.83 8.60 9.48
N ASN A 82 7.14 8.36 9.26
CA ASN A 82 8.03 7.60 10.15
C ASN A 82 7.45 6.24 10.62
N ALA A 83 6.67 5.57 9.75
CA ALA A 83 5.96 4.33 10.08
C ALA A 83 5.12 4.42 11.38
N GLY A 84 4.55 5.59 11.65
CA GLY A 84 3.73 5.86 12.84
C GLY A 84 2.31 5.30 12.76
N VAL A 85 1.85 4.88 11.58
CA VAL A 85 0.48 4.41 11.35
C VAL A 85 0.45 2.88 11.30
N VAL A 86 -0.36 2.27 12.17
CA VAL A 86 -0.66 0.84 12.12
C VAL A 86 -1.77 0.59 11.12
N VAL A 87 -1.49 -0.21 10.11
CA VAL A 87 -2.40 -0.53 9.01
C VAL A 87 -2.94 -1.95 9.06
N GLY A 88 -2.32 -2.85 9.81
CA GLY A 88 -2.80 -4.24 9.97
C GLY A 88 -3.12 -4.63 11.41
N VAL A 89 -3.85 -5.74 11.57
CA VAL A 89 -4.32 -6.23 12.87
C VAL A 89 -3.23 -6.81 13.77
N ARG A 90 -2.05 -7.13 13.23
CA ARG A 90 -0.90 -7.65 13.97
C ARG A 90 0.13 -6.57 14.29
N GLY A 91 -0.18 -5.30 14.02
CA GLY A 91 0.74 -4.19 14.22
C GLY A 91 1.57 -3.83 12.98
N GLU A 92 1.23 -4.38 11.81
CA GLU A 92 1.84 -4.02 10.53
C GLU A 92 1.73 -2.51 10.28
N ARG A 93 2.82 -1.90 9.82
CA ARG A 93 2.92 -0.44 9.56
C ARG A 93 3.12 -0.09 8.08
N VAL A 94 3.22 -1.12 7.24
CA VAL A 94 3.49 -1.01 5.81
C VAL A 94 2.35 -1.68 5.06
N ALA A 95 1.98 -1.10 3.91
CA ALA A 95 1.03 -1.68 2.99
C ALA A 95 1.71 -1.96 1.64
N PHE A 96 1.37 -3.10 1.05
CA PHE A 96 1.91 -3.58 -0.21
C PHE A 96 0.80 -3.73 -1.24
N PHE A 97 1.07 -3.28 -2.47
CA PHE A 97 0.14 -3.30 -3.59
C PHE A 97 0.86 -3.93 -4.79
N PRO A 98 0.65 -5.24 -5.04
CA PRO A 98 1.38 -5.94 -6.09
C PRO A 98 0.94 -5.51 -7.49
N ARG A 99 1.90 -5.49 -8.41
CA ARG A 99 1.63 -5.29 -9.83
C ARG A 99 0.73 -6.40 -10.38
N CYS A 100 -0.31 -6.01 -11.12
CA CYS A 100 -1.27 -6.94 -11.70
C CYS A 100 -0.84 -7.40 -13.10
N ASP A 101 0.26 -8.16 -13.22
CA ASP A 101 0.83 -8.56 -14.52
C ASP A 101 0.02 -9.63 -15.28
N ASN A 102 -0.56 -10.60 -14.58
CA ASN A 102 -1.21 -11.76 -15.22
C ASN A 102 -2.73 -11.59 -15.42
N HIS A 103 -3.32 -10.55 -14.86
CA HIS A 103 -4.73 -10.23 -15.04
C HIS A 103 -4.87 -8.71 -15.09
N PRO A 104 -5.20 -8.11 -16.27
CA PRO A 104 -5.53 -6.71 -16.34
C PRO A 104 -6.80 -6.49 -15.51
N GLY A 105 -6.60 -6.02 -14.29
CA GLY A 105 -7.62 -5.83 -13.28
C GLY A 105 -7.20 -4.72 -12.31
N PRO A 106 -8.13 -4.24 -11.48
CA PRO A 106 -7.80 -3.22 -10.50
C PRO A 106 -6.74 -3.73 -9.51
N TRP A 107 -5.87 -2.81 -9.11
CA TRP A 107 -4.92 -3.04 -8.04
C TRP A 107 -5.65 -3.33 -6.75
N HIS A 108 -5.02 -4.11 -5.88
CA HIS A 108 -5.46 -4.32 -4.51
C HIS A 108 -4.24 -4.25 -3.61
N GLY A 109 -4.44 -4.20 -2.30
CA GLY A 109 -3.34 -4.22 -1.37
C GLY A 109 -3.68 -4.93 -0.09
N TYR A 110 -2.66 -5.05 0.76
CA TYR A 110 -2.77 -5.64 2.07
C TYR A 110 -1.63 -5.16 2.97
N PRO A 111 -1.84 -5.18 4.30
CA PRO A 111 -0.78 -4.86 5.23
C PRO A 111 0.29 -5.96 5.22
N VAL A 112 1.54 -5.58 5.45
CA VAL A 112 2.69 -6.48 5.51
C VAL A 112 3.62 -6.09 6.66
N ALA A 113 4.30 -7.08 7.24
CA ALA A 113 5.32 -6.89 8.27
C ALA A 113 6.65 -7.48 7.77
N PRO A 114 7.58 -6.65 7.29
CA PRO A 114 8.92 -7.11 6.90
C PRO A 114 9.68 -7.82 8.02
N SER A 115 9.32 -7.53 9.28
CA SER A 115 9.86 -8.19 10.47
C SER A 115 9.39 -9.63 10.68
N ASP A 116 8.22 -9.99 10.14
CA ASP A 116 7.60 -11.31 10.32
C ASP A 116 7.71 -12.19 9.07
N ASP A 117 7.96 -11.60 7.89
CA ASP A 117 8.02 -12.30 6.60
C ASP A 117 9.01 -11.63 5.64
N GLU A 118 10.14 -12.29 5.40
CA GLU A 118 11.21 -11.83 4.50
C GLU A 118 10.74 -11.66 3.04
N SER A 119 9.63 -12.30 2.65
CA SER A 119 9.01 -12.12 1.33
C SER A 119 8.54 -10.69 1.10
N TYR A 120 8.38 -9.89 2.16
CA TYR A 120 7.99 -8.49 2.12
C TYR A 120 9.08 -7.56 2.63
N GLU A 121 10.35 -7.90 2.47
CA GLU A 121 11.45 -6.94 2.62
C GLU A 121 11.22 -5.74 1.69
N ILE A 122 11.26 -4.53 2.25
CA ILE A 122 10.98 -3.30 1.51
C ILE A 122 12.15 -3.03 0.54
N PRO A 123 11.90 -2.89 -0.77
CA PRO A 123 12.96 -2.61 -1.73
C PRO A 123 13.73 -1.32 -1.41
N GLU A 124 15.06 -1.35 -1.56
CA GLU A 124 15.94 -0.19 -1.24
C GLU A 124 15.59 1.06 -2.05
N ASP A 125 15.12 0.90 -3.29
CA ASP A 125 14.65 2.01 -4.13
C ASP A 125 13.40 2.67 -3.56
N VAL A 126 12.47 1.90 -3.00
CA VAL A 126 11.29 2.44 -2.29
C VAL A 126 11.72 3.20 -1.03
N ILE A 127 12.66 2.64 -0.24
CA ILE A 127 13.19 3.31 0.96
C ILE A 127 13.84 4.66 0.59
N ARG A 128 14.62 4.69 -0.49
CA ARG A 128 15.24 5.94 -0.98
C ARG A 128 14.23 6.98 -1.42
N ILE A 129 13.12 6.56 -2.04
CA ILE A 129 12.04 7.48 -2.41
C ILE A 129 11.45 8.11 -1.14
N TRP A 130 11.15 7.31 -0.12
CA TRP A 130 10.61 7.83 1.15
C TRP A 130 11.59 8.70 1.94
N GLU A 131 12.89 8.42 1.88
CA GLU A 131 13.91 9.32 2.46
C GLU A 131 13.97 10.64 1.69
N ALA A 132 13.94 10.59 0.35
CA ALA A 132 14.04 11.77 -0.50
C ALA A 132 12.83 12.70 -0.36
N ASP A 133 11.61 12.15 -0.24
CA ASP A 133 10.39 12.92 -0.03
C ASP A 133 10.08 13.22 1.45
N LYS A 134 10.93 12.75 2.37
CA LYS A 134 10.83 12.93 3.83
C LYS A 134 9.61 12.27 4.47
N THR A 135 9.02 11.26 3.82
CA THR A 135 8.02 10.39 4.44
C THR A 135 8.62 9.60 5.60
N VAL A 136 9.89 9.23 5.48
CA VAL A 136 10.65 8.58 6.57
C VAL A 136 11.97 9.32 6.84
N ASP A 137 12.37 9.34 8.10
CA ASP A 137 13.68 9.82 8.53
C ASP A 137 14.78 8.74 8.42
N ASN A 138 16.03 9.17 8.56
CA ASN A 138 17.20 8.30 8.48
C ASN A 138 17.16 7.13 9.49
N LEU A 139 16.55 7.35 10.67
CA LEU A 139 16.46 6.32 11.70
C LEU A 139 15.48 5.22 11.28
N THR A 140 14.30 5.62 10.81
CA THR A 140 13.23 4.75 10.32
C THR A 140 13.71 3.99 9.09
N ALA A 141 14.34 4.65 8.13
CA ALA A 141 14.91 4.01 6.95
C ALA A 141 15.99 2.96 7.32
N LYS A 142 16.86 3.25 8.29
CA LYS A 142 17.83 2.27 8.80
C LYS A 142 17.17 1.05 9.45
N ARG A 143 15.99 1.20 10.06
CA ARG A 143 15.21 0.07 10.60
C ARG A 143 14.58 -0.74 9.48
N MET A 144 14.03 -0.08 8.46
CA MET A 144 13.46 -0.74 7.27
C MET A 144 14.48 -1.63 6.57
N ARG A 145 15.68 -1.11 6.30
CA ARG A 145 16.83 -1.85 5.71
C ARG A 145 17.31 -3.04 6.54
N ARG A 146 16.84 -3.17 7.79
CA ARG A 146 17.18 -4.26 8.71
C ARG A 146 15.98 -5.19 8.96
N GLY A 147 14.86 -4.99 8.26
CA GLY A 147 13.61 -5.72 8.50
C GLY A 147 13.01 -5.48 9.89
N LYS A 148 13.21 -4.30 10.50
CA LYS A 148 12.79 -4.01 11.91
C LYS A 148 11.60 -3.06 12.04
N ILE A 149 10.70 -3.12 11.07
CA ILE A 149 9.47 -2.32 10.97
C ILE A 149 8.26 -3.23 11.01
#